data_AF-V7DCU6-F1
#
_entry.id   AF-V7DCU6-F1
#
_cell.length_a   1.000
_cell.length_b   1.000
_cell.length_c   1.000
_cell.angle_alpha   90.00
_cell.angle_beta   90.00
_cell.angle_gamma   90.00
#
_symmetry.space_group_name_H-M   'P 1'
#
loop_
_entity.id
_entity.type
_entity.pdbx_description
1 polymer ?
#
loop_
_entity_poly.entity_id
_entity_poly.type
_entity_poly.pdbx_seq_one_letter_code
_entity_poly.pdbx_strand_id
1 'polypeptide(L)'
;MHKKRVGMKARIEKKLSKRLVELLPSVYSKAWRDQEPTELSYDQGSSVRHVMSVGGGLDYWGEGQDAYTVWEDWQMNWCWHGPFEAYPSGHRFEGYPDTDGFRPTTINLLKLAADCERIHKEAYP
;
A
#
# COMPACT_ATOMS: atom_id res chain seq x y z
N MET A 1 24.54 18.28 -2.17
CA MET A 1 24.55 17.15 -1.20
C MET A 1 23.19 16.47 -1.25
N HIS A 2 23.09 15.30 -1.89
CA HIS A 2 21.84 14.55 -1.99
C HIS A 2 21.59 13.79 -0.68
N LYS A 3 20.76 14.32 0.21
CA LYS A 3 20.23 13.56 1.35
C LYS A 3 19.49 12.34 0.78
N LYS A 4 20.00 11.14 1.02
CA LYS A 4 19.24 9.89 0.78
C LYS A 4 17.93 10.00 1.55
N ARG A 5 16.79 10.14 0.84
CA ARG A 5 15.46 10.07 1.47
C ARG A 5 15.32 8.69 2.11
N VAL A 6 15.15 8.66 3.43
CA VAL A 6 14.82 7.45 4.18
C VAL A 6 13.30 7.39 4.25
N GLY A 7 12.71 6.79 3.22
CA GLY A 7 11.27 6.51 3.11
C GLY A 7 11.07 5.17 2.43
N MET A 8 9.81 4.72 2.33
CA MET A 8 9.47 3.47 1.65
C MET A 8 10.06 3.47 0.24
N LYS A 9 10.74 2.39 -0.16
CA LYS A 9 11.34 2.31 -1.50
C LYS A 9 10.28 1.93 -2.53
N ALA A 10 10.32 2.50 -3.73
CA ALA A 10 9.42 2.12 -4.83
C ALA A 10 9.43 0.61 -5.13
N ARG A 11 10.57 -0.07 -4.95
CA ARG A 11 10.67 -1.53 -5.10
C ARG A 11 9.89 -2.30 -4.02
N ILE A 12 9.75 -1.72 -2.82
CA ILE A 12 8.96 -2.29 -1.72
C ILE A 12 7.47 -2.10 -2.00
N GLU A 13 7.05 -0.90 -2.42
CA GLU A 13 5.69 -0.59 -2.88
C GLU A 13 5.23 -1.59 -3.93
N LYS A 14 6.02 -1.75 -5.00
CA LYS A 14 5.74 -2.75 -6.04
C LYS A 14 5.51 -4.17 -5.49
N LYS A 15 6.33 -4.60 -4.53
CA LYS A 15 6.22 -5.93 -3.94
C LYS A 15 4.97 -6.06 -3.07
N LEU A 16 4.66 -5.04 -2.27
CA LEU A 16 3.48 -5.00 -1.41
C LEU A 16 2.19 -4.97 -2.23
N SER A 17 2.10 -4.07 -3.21
CA SER A 17 0.97 -3.99 -4.14
C SER A 17 0.69 -5.33 -4.80
N LYS A 18 1.73 -6.00 -5.34
CA LYS A 18 1.57 -7.36 -5.90
C LYS A 18 1.06 -8.36 -4.85
N ARG A 19 1.61 -8.33 -3.64
CA ARG A 19 1.26 -9.28 -2.59
C ARG A 19 -0.17 -9.09 -2.09
N LEU A 20 -0.65 -7.86 -2.01
CA LEU A 20 -2.02 -7.55 -1.62
C LEU A 20 -3.03 -8.08 -2.64
N VAL A 21 -2.75 -7.95 -3.94
CA VAL A 21 -3.59 -8.58 -4.98
C VAL A 21 -3.63 -10.11 -4.84
N GLU A 22 -2.51 -10.75 -4.52
CA GLU A 22 -2.46 -12.20 -4.26
C GLU A 22 -3.23 -12.62 -3.01
N LEU A 23 -3.23 -11.79 -1.96
CA LEU A 23 -3.89 -12.08 -0.68
C LEU A 23 -5.40 -11.80 -0.71
N LEU A 24 -5.82 -10.79 -1.46
CA LEU A 24 -7.20 -10.27 -1.49
C LEU A 24 -7.73 -10.18 -2.93
N PRO A 25 -7.81 -11.31 -3.65
CA PRO A 25 -8.19 -11.32 -5.06
C PRO A 25 -9.65 -10.88 -5.30
N SER A 26 -10.53 -11.02 -4.30
CA SER A 26 -11.91 -10.52 -4.39
C SER A 26 -11.98 -8.99 -4.38
N VAL A 27 -11.19 -8.35 -3.51
CA VAL A 27 -11.08 -6.89 -3.39
C VAL A 27 -10.37 -6.31 -4.61
N TYR A 28 -9.23 -6.89 -4.97
CA TYR A 28 -8.36 -6.39 -6.03
C TYR A 28 -8.54 -7.08 -7.38
N SER A 29 -9.72 -7.62 -7.65
CA SER A 29 -10.03 -8.34 -8.90
C SER A 29 -9.84 -7.50 -10.16
N LYS A 30 -10.00 -6.17 -10.05
CA LYS A 30 -9.83 -5.21 -11.14
C LYS A 30 -8.45 -4.53 -11.15
N ALA A 31 -7.53 -4.95 -10.28
CA ALA A 31 -6.21 -4.35 -10.25
C ALA A 31 -5.48 -4.60 -11.58
N TRP A 32 -4.86 -3.56 -12.11
CA TRP A 32 -4.16 -3.58 -13.38
C TRP A 32 -2.69 -3.23 -13.18
N ARG A 33 -1.86 -3.62 -14.16
CA ARG A 33 -0.42 -3.40 -14.11
C ARG A 33 -0.07 -2.11 -14.83
N ASP A 34 0.35 -1.11 -14.07
CA ASP A 34 0.73 0.18 -14.64
C ASP A 34 2.04 0.08 -15.44
N GLN A 35 2.10 0.71 -16.60
CA GLN A 35 3.32 0.74 -17.41
C GLN A 35 4.23 1.90 -17.03
N GLU A 36 3.68 2.92 -16.37
CA GLU A 36 4.43 4.10 -15.95
C GLU A 36 5.16 3.87 -14.61
N PRO A 37 6.19 4.69 -14.32
CA PRO A 37 6.77 4.76 -12.99
C PRO A 37 5.77 5.32 -11.97
N THR A 38 5.79 4.81 -10.75
CA THR A 38 4.98 5.39 -9.66
C THR A 38 5.50 6.76 -9.25
N GLU A 39 4.68 7.58 -8.60
CA GLU A 39 5.12 8.87 -8.05
C GLU A 39 6.35 8.70 -7.14
N LEU A 40 6.31 7.68 -6.26
CA LEU A 40 7.44 7.30 -5.41
C LEU A 40 8.70 6.94 -6.20
N SER A 41 8.54 6.40 -7.41
CA SER A 41 9.66 6.10 -8.31
C SER A 41 10.28 7.37 -8.88
N TYR A 42 9.46 8.34 -9.33
CA TYR A 42 9.91 9.65 -9.79
C TYR A 42 10.66 10.40 -8.70
N ASP A 43 10.07 10.46 -7.51
CA ASP A 43 10.61 11.13 -6.33
C ASP A 43 11.97 10.59 -5.88
N GLN A 44 12.20 9.30 -6.12
CA GLN A 44 13.44 8.62 -5.77
C GLN A 44 14.46 8.60 -6.92
N GLY A 45 14.12 9.17 -8.09
CA GLY A 45 14.95 9.09 -9.29
C GLY A 45 15.17 7.63 -9.72
N SER A 46 14.19 6.76 -9.52
CA SER A 46 14.25 5.34 -9.83
C SER A 46 13.40 4.97 -11.05
N SER A 47 13.73 3.88 -11.72
CA SER A 47 12.99 3.38 -12.89
C SER A 47 12.03 2.23 -12.55
N VAL A 48 11.55 2.16 -11.31
CA VAL A 48 10.59 1.11 -10.92
C VAL A 48 9.25 1.36 -11.63
N ARG A 49 8.79 0.35 -12.35
CA ARG A 49 7.54 0.35 -13.14
C ARG A 49 6.76 -0.95 -12.90
N HIS A 50 5.58 -1.12 -13.49
CA HIS A 50 4.80 -2.35 -13.38
C HIS A 50 4.31 -2.61 -11.95
N VAL A 51 3.88 -1.55 -11.28
CA VAL A 51 3.19 -1.65 -9.99
C VAL A 51 1.74 -2.03 -10.23
N MET A 52 1.16 -2.80 -9.32
CA MET A 52 -0.28 -3.09 -9.37
C MET A 52 -1.02 -1.87 -8.87
N SER A 53 -2.00 -1.42 -9.64
CA SER A 53 -2.79 -0.21 -9.41
C SER A 53 -4.29 -0.50 -9.53
N VAL A 54 -5.11 0.38 -8.95
CA VAL A 54 -6.57 0.37 -9.01
C VAL A 54 -7.08 1.76 -9.36
N GLY A 55 -8.36 1.85 -9.76
CA GLY A 55 -8.92 3.11 -10.26
C GLY A 55 -8.42 3.42 -11.68
N GLY A 56 -8.32 4.71 -12.02
CA GLY A 56 -7.87 5.16 -13.34
C GLY A 56 -8.87 4.95 -14.48
N GLY A 57 -10.12 4.59 -14.16
CA GLY A 57 -11.20 4.38 -15.13
C GLY A 57 -12.07 5.61 -15.32
N LEU A 58 -13.13 5.46 -16.11
CA LEU A 58 -14.21 6.45 -16.17
C LEU A 58 -15.35 6.01 -15.25
N ASP A 59 -15.96 6.97 -14.56
CA ASP A 59 -17.20 6.72 -13.82
C ASP A 59 -18.42 6.64 -14.77
N TYR A 60 -19.62 6.53 -14.20
CA TYR A 60 -20.87 6.47 -14.97
C TYR A 60 -21.13 7.73 -15.82
N TRP A 61 -20.61 8.88 -15.40
CA TRP A 61 -20.75 10.16 -16.10
C TRP A 61 -19.62 10.42 -17.11
N GLY A 62 -18.66 9.50 -17.22
CA GLY A 62 -17.51 9.65 -18.10
C GLY A 62 -16.39 10.51 -17.48
N GLU A 63 -16.45 10.77 -16.17
CA GLU A 63 -15.40 11.50 -15.46
C GLU A 63 -14.24 10.56 -15.10
N GLY A 64 -13.02 11.04 -15.30
CA GLY A 64 -11.82 10.30 -14.94
C GLY A 64 -11.73 10.10 -13.43
N GLN A 65 -11.56 8.85 -13.02
CA GLN A 65 -11.26 8.50 -11.64
C GLN A 65 -9.75 8.45 -11.41
N ASP A 66 -9.33 8.85 -10.22
CA ASP A 66 -7.92 8.76 -9.83
C ASP A 66 -7.43 7.31 -9.88
N ALA A 67 -6.18 7.15 -10.25
CA ALA A 67 -5.47 5.89 -10.15
C ALA A 67 -4.59 5.90 -8.91
N TYR A 68 -4.63 4.82 -8.15
CA TYR A 68 -3.80 4.62 -6.97
C TYR A 68 -3.02 3.33 -7.11
N THR A 69 -1.83 3.26 -6.52
CA THR A 69 -1.22 1.94 -6.33
C THR A 69 -2.09 1.11 -5.40
N VAL A 70 -2.10 -0.22 -5.54
CA VAL A 70 -2.85 -1.11 -4.63
C VAL A 70 -2.40 -0.93 -3.17
N TRP A 71 -1.13 -0.57 -2.96
CA TRP A 71 -0.64 -0.25 -1.62
C TRP A 71 -1.29 1.01 -1.05
N GLU A 72 -1.35 2.11 -1.81
CA GLU A 72 -2.01 3.35 -1.36
C GLU A 72 -3.51 3.15 -1.12
N ASP A 73 -4.21 2.49 -2.05
CA ASP A 73 -5.62 2.15 -1.88
C ASP A 73 -5.85 1.31 -0.62
N TRP A 74 -4.99 0.31 -0.40
CA TRP A 74 -5.03 -0.48 0.82
C TRP A 74 -4.83 0.40 2.05
N GLN A 75 -3.86 1.30 2.08
CA GLN A 75 -3.65 2.17 3.24
C GLN A 75 -4.86 3.08 3.54
N MET A 76 -5.56 3.53 2.51
CA MET A 76 -6.77 4.34 2.64
C MET A 76 -7.98 3.53 3.09
N ASN A 77 -8.09 2.28 2.61
CA ASN A 77 -9.33 1.52 2.69
C ASN A 77 -9.24 0.20 3.45
N TRP A 78 -8.09 -0.18 3.99
CA TRP A 78 -7.87 -1.49 4.61
C TRP A 78 -8.83 -1.80 5.78
N CYS A 79 -9.25 -0.78 6.53
CA CYS A 79 -10.26 -0.92 7.58
C CYS A 79 -11.66 -1.30 7.05
N TRP A 80 -11.88 -1.20 5.74
CA TRP A 80 -13.12 -1.54 5.04
C TRP A 80 -13.01 -2.81 4.16
N HIS A 81 -11.81 -3.40 4.00
CA HIS A 81 -11.53 -4.41 2.97
C HIS A 81 -11.29 -5.85 3.45
N GLY A 82 -11.59 -6.23 4.70
CA GLY A 82 -11.47 -7.63 5.08
C GLY A 82 -12.16 -8.07 6.37
N PRO A 83 -12.41 -9.38 6.54
CA PRO A 83 -13.06 -10.00 7.70
C PRO A 83 -12.06 -10.17 8.85
N PHE A 84 -11.26 -9.15 9.10
CA PHE A 84 -10.38 -9.18 10.25
C PHE A 84 -11.21 -8.75 11.44
N GLU A 85 -11.39 -9.66 12.39
CA GLU A 85 -11.92 -9.22 13.68
C GLU A 85 -11.00 -8.10 14.17
N ALA A 86 -11.58 -6.95 14.49
CA ALA A 86 -10.82 -5.89 15.09
C ALA A 86 -10.24 -6.42 16.40
N TYR A 87 -9.03 -5.98 16.76
CA TYR A 87 -8.50 -6.27 18.08
C TYR A 87 -9.53 -5.87 19.15
N PRO A 88 -9.75 -6.74 20.15
CA PRO A 88 -10.81 -6.56 21.13
C PRO A 88 -10.57 -5.32 21.99
N SER A 89 -11.62 -4.86 22.67
CA SER A 89 -11.53 -3.68 23.51
C SER A 89 -10.50 -3.82 24.62
N GLY A 90 -9.66 -2.79 24.81
CA GLY A 90 -8.53 -2.80 25.73
C GLY A 90 -7.20 -3.34 25.15
N HIS A 91 -7.17 -3.73 23.88
CA HIS A 91 -5.92 -4.08 23.19
C HIS A 91 -5.16 -2.82 22.73
N ARG A 92 -3.83 -2.86 22.68
CA ARG A 92 -3.00 -1.71 22.24
C ARG A 92 -3.26 -1.24 20.80
N PHE A 93 -3.93 -2.08 20.01
CA PHE A 93 -4.35 -1.82 18.65
C PHE A 93 -5.87 -1.99 18.48
N GLU A 94 -6.65 -1.75 19.54
CA GLU A 94 -8.12 -1.78 19.51
C GLU A 94 -8.69 -1.06 18.28
N GLY A 95 -9.68 -1.67 17.62
CA GLY A 95 -10.32 -1.12 16.42
C GLY A 95 -9.54 -1.35 15.12
N TYR A 96 -8.30 -1.82 15.19
CA TYR A 96 -7.54 -2.25 14.02
C TYR A 96 -7.74 -3.74 13.73
N PRO A 97 -7.76 -4.17 12.47
CA PRO A 97 -7.69 -5.57 12.04
C PRO A 97 -6.66 -6.40 12.80
N ASP A 98 -7.08 -7.55 13.36
CA ASP A 98 -6.17 -8.55 13.90
C ASP A 98 -5.34 -9.19 12.78
N THR A 99 -4.02 -9.06 12.89
CA THR A 99 -3.04 -9.56 11.92
C THR A 99 -2.22 -10.75 12.44
N ASP A 100 -2.55 -11.31 13.61
CA ASP A 100 -1.76 -12.36 14.28
C ASP A 100 -1.72 -13.67 13.46
N GLY A 101 -2.74 -13.92 12.61
CA GLY A 101 -2.80 -15.06 11.70
C GLY A 101 -1.95 -14.93 10.42
N PHE A 102 -1.32 -13.78 10.19
CA PHE A 102 -0.52 -13.57 8.98
C PHE A 102 0.76 -14.40 9.01
N ARG A 103 1.16 -14.89 7.83
CA ARG A 103 2.49 -15.53 7.69
C ARG A 103 3.57 -14.54 8.13
N PRO A 104 4.66 -14.99 8.78
CA PRO A 104 5.73 -14.12 9.24
C PRO A 104 6.28 -13.20 8.14
N THR A 105 6.30 -13.67 6.89
CA THR A 105 6.70 -12.86 5.74
C THR A 105 5.78 -11.67 5.47
N THR A 106 4.47 -11.84 5.61
CA THR A 106 3.48 -10.76 5.48
C THR A 106 3.61 -9.78 6.65
N ILE A 107 3.72 -10.29 7.88
CA ILE A 107 3.91 -9.46 9.09
C ILE A 107 5.19 -8.62 8.97
N ASN A 108 6.30 -9.22 8.55
CA ASN A 108 7.58 -8.52 8.39
C ASN A 108 7.52 -7.44 7.30
N LEU A 109 6.77 -7.69 6.23
CA LEU A 109 6.56 -6.71 5.16
C LEU A 109 5.71 -5.53 5.62
N LEU A 110 4.64 -5.77 6.40
CA LEU A 110 3.82 -4.71 6.99
C LEU A 110 4.60 -3.90 8.03
N LYS A 111 5.36 -4.56 8.91
CA LYS A 111 6.26 -3.89 9.87
C LYS A 111 7.29 -3.02 9.16
N LEU A 112 7.93 -3.54 8.11
CA LEU A 112 8.91 -2.78 7.33
C LEU A 112 8.27 -1.55 6.68
N ALA A 113 7.05 -1.66 6.17
CA ALA A 113 6.32 -0.53 5.61
C ALA A 113 6.02 0.54 6.67
N ALA A 114 5.44 0.12 7.81
CA ALA A 114 5.13 1.02 8.93
C ALA A 114 6.38 1.74 9.48
N ASP A 115 7.50 1.02 9.60
CA ASP A 115 8.78 1.61 10.02
C ASP A 115 9.29 2.64 9.01
N CYS A 116 9.19 2.35 7.71
CA CYS A 116 9.54 3.30 6.65
C CYS A 116 8.69 4.57 6.69
N GLU A 117 7.40 4.46 6.97
CA GLU A 117 6.49 5.61 7.08
C GLU A 117 6.72 6.46 8.32
N ARG A 118 6.94 5.80 9.48
CA ARG A 118 7.27 6.49 10.71
C ARG A 118 8.54 7.33 10.54
N ILE A 119 9.58 6.74 9.95
CA ILE A 119 10.84 7.45 9.67
C ILE A 119 10.61 8.62 8.70
N HIS A 120 9.73 8.47 7.70
CA HIS A 120 9.39 9.55 6.79
C HIS A 120 8.71 10.73 7.51
N LYS A 121 7.70 10.46 8.35
CA LYS A 121 7.00 11.48 9.15
C LYS A 121 7.93 12.17 10.16
N GLU A 122 8.85 11.44 10.78
CA GLU A 122 9.86 12.02 11.68
C GLU A 122 10.88 12.90 10.93
N ALA A 123 11.16 12.59 9.66
CA ALA A 123 12.09 13.37 8.84
C ALA A 123 11.46 14.64 8.23
N TYR A 124 10.12 14.69 8.11
CA TYR A 124 9.35 15.79 7.52
C TYR A 124 8.04 16.01 8.30
N PRO A 125 8.10 16.75 9.44
CA PRO A 125 6.93 17.04 10.28
C PRO A 125 5.96 18.04 9.64
#